data_AF-A0A9Q4TJX1-F1
#
_entry.id   AF-A0A9Q4TJX1-F1
#
_cell.length_a   1.000
_cell.length_b   1.000
_cell.length_c   1.000
_cell.angle_alpha   90.00
_cell.angle_beta   90.00
_cell.angle_gamma   90.00
#
_symmetry.space_group_name_H-M   'P 1'
#
loop_
_entity.id
_entity.type
_entity.pdbx_description
1 polymer ?
#
loop_
_entity_poly.entity_id
_entity_poly.type
_entity_poly.pdbx_seq_one_letter_code
_entity_poly.pdbx_strand_id
1 'polypeptide(L)'
;MELKKFLEMQKKLDAVIVEKHYGKIEQKEFLNERLLGLHVEVSELANATRCFKYWSTKEPESKERILDEYADVMHLWLSVGQTLGFNAKEIEEAYLKKHKENYRRQEQGY
;
A
#
# COMPACT_ATOMS: atom_id res chain seq x y z
N MET A 1 -17.04 -0.52 6.03
CA MET A 1 -15.57 -0.48 6.20
C MET A 1 -15.04 0.86 5.68
N GLU A 2 -14.03 1.46 6.31
CA GLU A 2 -13.45 2.74 5.85
C GLU A 2 -12.66 2.62 4.53
N LEU A 3 -12.38 1.40 4.03
CA LEU A 3 -11.60 1.17 2.81
C LEU A 3 -12.22 1.84 1.58
N LYS A 4 -13.55 1.77 1.43
CA LYS A 4 -14.24 2.45 0.32
C LYS A 4 -13.95 3.95 0.31
N LYS A 5 -14.01 4.59 1.49
CA LYS A 5 -13.73 6.01 1.65
C LYS A 5 -12.26 6.32 1.34
N PHE A 6 -11.32 5.51 1.81
CA PHE A 6 -9.90 5.73 1.52
C PHE A 6 -9.57 5.55 0.03
N LEU A 7 -10.16 4.56 -0.63
CA LEU A 7 -10.05 4.44 -2.09
C LEU A 7 -10.62 5.71 -2.77
N GLU A 8 -11.83 6.15 -2.41
CA GLU A 8 -12.41 7.36 -3.01
C GLU A 8 -11.54 8.62 -2.79
N MET A 9 -10.92 8.76 -1.62
CA MET A 9 -9.98 9.83 -1.32
C MET A 9 -8.70 9.72 -2.16
N GLN A 10 -8.09 8.54 -2.22
CA GLN A 10 -6.88 8.31 -3.01
C GLN A 10 -7.11 8.55 -4.50
N LYS A 11 -8.27 8.13 -5.02
CA LYS A 11 -8.63 8.33 -6.42
C LYS A 11 -8.68 9.81 -6.80
N LYS A 12 -9.20 10.64 -5.89
CA LYS A 12 -9.25 12.09 -6.08
C LYS A 12 -7.86 12.70 -6.04
N LEU A 13 -7.03 12.30 -5.08
CA LEU A 13 -5.65 12.77 -4.97
C LEU A 13 -4.84 12.39 -6.22
N ASP A 14 -4.93 11.14 -6.65
CA ASP A 14 -4.27 10.63 -7.85
C ASP A 14 -4.70 11.38 -9.11
N ALA A 15 -5.98 11.75 -9.23
CA ALA A 15 -6.48 12.57 -10.34
C ALA A 15 -5.85 13.98 -10.34
N VAL A 16 -5.76 14.61 -9.17
CA VAL A 16 -5.12 15.92 -9.02
C VAL A 16 -3.63 15.86 -9.38
N ILE A 17 -2.91 14.83 -8.95
CA ILE A 17 -1.47 14.66 -9.23
C ILE A 17 -1.25 14.46 -10.73
N VAL A 18 -2.00 13.55 -11.36
CA VAL A 18 -1.87 13.27 -12.80
C VAL A 18 -2.20 14.50 -13.63
N GLU A 19 -3.30 15.19 -13.32
CA GLU A 19 -3.68 16.41 -14.04
C GLU A 19 -2.62 17.51 -13.89
N LYS A 20 -2.09 17.71 -12.68
CA LYS A 20 -1.09 18.74 -12.40
C LYS A 20 0.24 18.52 -13.13
N HIS A 21 0.71 17.27 -13.21
CA HIS A 21 2.05 16.97 -13.71
C HIS A 21 2.08 16.44 -15.14
N TYR A 22 0.98 15.84 -15.61
CA TYR A 22 0.92 15.14 -16.89
C TYR A 22 -0.29 15.54 -17.74
N GLY A 23 -1.22 16.35 -17.22
CA GLY A 23 -2.45 16.74 -17.92
C GLY A 23 -3.44 15.58 -18.03
N LYS A 24 -4.03 15.38 -19.22
CA LYS A 24 -5.10 14.40 -19.45
C LYS A 24 -4.54 13.04 -19.87
N ILE A 25 -3.80 12.39 -18.98
CA ILE A 25 -3.35 11.00 -19.16
C ILE A 25 -4.27 10.05 -18.37
N GLU A 26 -4.51 8.87 -18.92
CA GLU A 26 -5.27 7.85 -18.22
C GLU A 26 -4.51 7.31 -17.00
N GLN A 27 -5.20 7.23 -15.86
CA GLN A 27 -4.65 6.73 -14.59
C GLN A 27 -4.00 5.34 -14.69
N LYS A 28 -4.49 4.49 -15.61
CA LYS A 28 -4.00 3.12 -15.80
C LYS A 28 -2.56 3.05 -16.30
N GLU A 29 -2.09 4.11 -16.97
CA GLU A 29 -0.75 4.18 -17.55
C GLU A 29 0.34 4.23 -16.46
N PHE A 30 -0.01 4.61 -15.23
CA PHE A 30 0.91 4.78 -14.11
C PHE A 30 1.09 3.50 -13.25
N LEU A 31 0.68 2.32 -13.76
CA LEU A 31 0.76 1.09 -12.98
C LEU A 31 2.20 0.75 -12.58
N ASN A 32 3.15 0.90 -13.49
CA ASN A 32 4.55 0.56 -13.23
C ASN A 32 5.18 1.53 -12.23
N GLU A 33 4.91 2.82 -12.37
CA GLU A 33 5.35 3.88 -11.47
C GLU A 33 4.79 3.66 -10.06
N ARG A 34 3.52 3.29 -9.95
CA ARG A 34 2.88 3.01 -8.65
C ARG A 34 3.39 1.74 -8.00
N LEU A 35 3.64 0.68 -8.78
CA LEU A 35 4.24 -0.55 -8.26
C LEU A 35 5.67 -0.31 -7.77
N LEU A 36 6.47 0.44 -8.54
CA LEU A 36 7.81 0.82 -8.12
C LEU A 36 7.78 1.73 -6.90
N GLY A 37 6.90 2.73 -6.89
CA GLY A 37 6.69 3.59 -5.72
C GLY A 37 6.35 2.76 -4.49
N LEU A 38 5.38 1.84 -4.57
CA LEU A 38 5.00 0.99 -3.44
C LEU A 38 6.19 0.19 -2.90
N HIS A 39 7.05 -0.31 -3.79
CA HIS A 39 8.28 -0.99 -3.38
C HIS A 39 9.27 -0.07 -2.65
N VAL A 40 9.41 1.18 -3.12
CA VAL A 40 10.23 2.20 -2.47
C VAL A 40 9.69 2.51 -1.08
N GLU A 41 8.39 2.79 -0.92
CA GLU A 41 7.81 3.11 0.40
C GLU A 41 7.94 1.96 1.40
N VAL A 42 7.81 0.70 0.94
CA VAL A 42 8.07 -0.47 1.79
C VAL A 42 9.54 -0.51 2.23
N SER A 43 10.46 -0.07 1.38
CA SER A 43 11.89 0.03 1.69
C SER A 43 12.20 1.18 2.65
N GLU A 44 11.50 2.32 2.53
CA GLU A 44 11.59 3.43 3.48
C GLU A 44 11.08 3.02 4.87
N LEU A 45 9.94 2.33 4.94
CA LEU A 45 9.45 1.72 6.18
C LEU A 45 10.46 0.73 6.79
N ALA A 46 11.11 -0.10 5.96
CA ALA A 46 12.18 -0.99 6.42
C ALA A 46 13.39 -0.19 6.96
N ASN A 47 13.69 0.95 6.38
CA ASN A 47 14.77 1.83 6.81
C ASN A 47 14.45 2.53 8.14
N ALA A 48 13.22 3.04 8.31
CA ALA A 48 12.74 3.69 9.52
C ALA A 48 12.67 2.72 10.71
N THR A 49 12.17 1.50 10.47
CA THR A 49 12.20 0.41 11.48
C THR A 49 13.60 -0.15 11.70
N ARG A 50 14.52 0.06 10.75
CA ARG A 50 15.89 -0.49 10.73
C ARG A 50 15.95 -2.00 10.84
N CYS A 51 14.86 -2.72 10.52
CA CYS A 51 14.68 -4.14 10.78
C CYS A 51 15.72 -5.04 10.09
N PHE A 52 16.35 -4.56 9.02
CA PHE A 52 17.38 -5.29 8.27
C PHE A 52 18.82 -4.92 8.67
N LYS A 53 19.03 -3.89 9.49
CA LYS A 53 20.37 -3.34 9.81
C LYS A 53 21.05 -4.10 10.97
N TYR A 54 21.23 -5.41 10.83
CA TYR A 54 21.81 -6.30 11.86
C TYR A 54 23.28 -5.97 12.22
N TRP A 55 23.96 -5.15 11.42
CA TRP A 55 25.33 -4.68 11.68
C TRP A 55 25.39 -3.40 12.53
N SER A 56 24.27 -2.91 13.06
CA SER A 56 24.21 -1.64 13.78
C SER A 56 23.31 -1.71 14.99
N THR A 57 23.74 -1.10 16.10
CA THR A 57 22.99 -1.00 17.35
C THR A 57 22.17 0.28 17.50
N LYS A 58 22.08 1.12 16.47
CA LYS A 58 21.23 2.33 16.54
C LYS A 58 19.76 1.91 16.57
N GLU A 59 19.00 2.60 17.40
CA GLU A 59 17.55 2.41 17.53
C GLU A 59 16.78 2.82 16.26
N PRO A 60 15.57 2.25 16.04
CA PRO A 60 14.61 2.70 15.04
C PRO A 60 14.31 4.20 15.12
N GLU A 61 13.72 4.72 14.04
CA GLU A 61 13.14 6.06 14.06
C GLU A 61 11.94 6.13 15.01
N SER A 62 11.43 7.34 15.27
CA SER A 62 10.31 7.50 16.20
C SER A 62 9.06 6.76 15.71
N LYS A 63 8.16 6.43 16.64
CA LYS A 63 6.88 5.78 16.30
C LYS A 63 6.07 6.61 15.31
N GLU A 64 6.11 7.93 15.45
CA GLU A 64 5.42 8.87 14.57
C GLU A 64 5.98 8.77 13.15
N ARG A 65 7.31 8.72 13.00
CA ARG A 65 7.92 8.58 11.68
C ARG A 65 7.65 7.22 11.06
N ILE A 66 7.73 6.13 11.83
CA ILE A 66 7.36 4.79 11.35
C ILE A 66 5.90 4.74 10.90
N LEU A 67 4.99 5.41 11.61
CA LEU A 67 3.57 5.47 11.24
C LEU A 67 3.35 6.26 9.94
N ASP A 68 4.13 7.32 9.73
CA ASP A 68 4.15 8.12 8.50
C ASP A 68 4.55 7.25 7.30
N GLU A 69 5.68 6.54 7.38
CA GLU A 69 6.13 5.61 6.32
C GLU A 69 5.11 4.50 6.06
N TYR A 70 4.45 4.00 7.12
CA TYR A 70 3.40 3.00 6.97
C TYR A 70 2.17 3.57 6.24
N ALA A 71 1.84 4.85 6.45
CA ALA A 71 0.78 5.54 5.73
C ALA A 71 1.15 5.75 4.25
N ASP A 72 2.41 6.06 3.94
CA ASP A 72 2.89 6.19 2.55
C ASP A 72 2.78 4.86 1.79
N VAL A 73 3.12 3.74 2.43
CA VAL A 73 2.85 2.39 1.89
C VAL A 73 1.34 2.21 1.60
N MET A 74 0.48 2.66 2.50
CA MET A 74 -0.98 2.55 2.33
C MET A 74 -1.48 3.40 1.15
N HIS A 75 -0.97 4.63 0.99
CA HIS A 75 -1.30 5.50 -0.14
C HIS A 75 -1.02 4.80 -1.48
N LEU A 76 0.18 4.23 -1.64
CA LEU A 76 0.53 3.57 -2.90
C LEU A 76 -0.13 2.20 -3.08
N TRP A 77 -0.39 1.46 -2.00
CA TRP A 77 -1.19 0.24 -2.08
C TRP A 77 -2.61 0.53 -2.60
N LEU A 78 -3.26 1.60 -2.12
CA LEU A 78 -4.56 2.04 -2.61
C LEU A 78 -4.50 2.44 -4.09
N SER A 79 -3.50 3.23 -4.48
CA SER A 79 -3.29 3.65 -5.87
C SER A 79 -3.09 2.46 -6.82
N VAL A 80 -2.28 1.46 -6.43
CA VAL A 80 -2.10 0.23 -7.21
C VAL A 80 -3.42 -0.51 -7.38
N GLY A 81 -4.17 -0.73 -6.29
CA GLY A 81 -5.47 -1.41 -6.36
C GLY A 81 -6.46 -0.74 -7.30
N GLN A 82 -6.50 0.60 -7.30
CA GLN A 82 -7.35 1.37 -8.21
C GLN A 82 -6.90 1.29 -9.66
N THR A 83 -5.59 1.30 -9.89
CA THR A 83 -5.01 1.20 -11.23
C THR A 83 -5.34 -0.15 -11.88
N LEU A 84 -5.40 -1.21 -11.05
CA LEU A 84 -5.83 -2.55 -11.44
C LEU A 84 -7.36 -2.69 -11.57
N GLY A 85 -8.12 -1.64 -11.26
CA GLY A 85 -9.57 -1.61 -11.39
C GLY A 85 -10.33 -2.25 -10.22
N PHE A 86 -9.67 -2.54 -9.10
CA PHE A 86 -10.33 -3.17 -7.95
C PHE A 86 -11.20 -2.16 -7.18
N ASN A 87 -12.38 -2.62 -6.77
CA ASN A 87 -13.23 -1.89 -5.84
C ASN A 87 -13.11 -2.45 -4.40
N ALA A 88 -13.61 -1.68 -3.43
CA ALA A 88 -13.51 -2.03 -2.01
C ALA A 88 -14.10 -3.42 -1.69
N LYS A 89 -15.24 -3.76 -2.30
CA LYS A 89 -15.92 -5.03 -2.05
C LYS A 89 -15.10 -6.21 -2.56
N GLU A 90 -14.52 -6.10 -3.75
CA GLU A 90 -13.65 -7.15 -4.30
C GLU A 90 -12.43 -7.40 -3.41
N ILE A 91 -11.81 -6.34 -2.91
CA ILE A 91 -10.65 -6.43 -2.02
C ILE A 91 -11.06 -7.08 -0.69
N GLU A 92 -12.17 -6.65 -0.10
CA GLU A 92 -12.71 -7.20 1.15
C GLU A 92 -13.02 -8.69 1.02
N GLU A 93 -13.73 -9.10 -0.03
CA GLU A 93 -14.07 -10.49 -0.29
C GLU A 93 -12.83 -11.36 -0.54
N ALA A 94 -11.85 -10.85 -1.30
CA ALA A 94 -10.59 -11.53 -1.54
C ALA A 94 -9.80 -11.74 -0.24
N TYR A 95 -9.74 -10.71 0.62
CA TYR A 95 -9.09 -10.80 1.92
C TYR A 95 -9.78 -11.86 2.80
N LEU A 96 -11.11 -11.79 2.97
CA LEU A 96 -11.86 -12.72 3.81
C LEU A 96 -11.71 -14.18 3.35
N LYS A 97 -11.77 -14.41 2.03
CA LYS A 97 -11.55 -15.74 1.44
C LYS A 97 -10.14 -16.26 1.74
N LYS A 98 -9.11 -15.43 1.52
CA LYS A 98 -7.72 -15.80 1.77
C LYS A 98 -7.46 -16.03 3.26
N HIS A 99 -8.05 -15.21 4.12
CA HIS A 99 -7.95 -15.31 5.56
C HIS A 99 -8.48 -16.65 6.08
N LYS A 100 -9.70 -17.04 5.66
CA LYS A 100 -10.29 -18.34 6.01
C LYS A 100 -9.41 -19.51 5.55
N GLU A 101 -8.87 -19.44 4.34
CA GLU A 101 -7.97 -20.47 3.81
C GLU A 101 -6.66 -20.56 4.59
N ASN A 102 -6.08 -19.42 4.99
CA ASN A 102 -4.85 -19.41 5.80
C ASN A 102 -5.08 -20.04 7.18
N TYR A 103 -6.20 -19.76 7.85
CA TYR A 103 -6.55 -20.43 9.12
C TYR A 103 -6.69 -21.95 8.95
N ARG A 104 -7.39 -22.38 7.91
CA ARG A 104 -7.53 -23.81 7.58
C ARG A 104 -6.17 -24.49 7.38
N ARG A 105 -5.18 -23.80 6.80
CA ARG A 105 -3.82 -24.33 6.62
C ARG A 105 -3.10 -24.51 7.96
N GLN A 106 -3.20 -23.54 8.87
CA GLN A 106 -2.61 -23.64 10.21
C GLN A 106 -3.22 -24.78 11.03
N GLU A 107 -4.52 -25.00 10.95
CA GLU A 107 -5.21 -26.14 11.59
C GLU A 107 -4.74 -27.50 11.05
N GLN A 108 -4.20 -27.53 9.82
CA GLN A 108 -3.71 -28.73 9.15
C GLN A 108 -2.19 -28.92 9.28
N GLY A 109 -1.52 -28.12 10.11
CA GLY A 109 -0.09 -28.26 10.40
C GLY A 109 0.84 -27.59 9.40
N TYR A 110 0.37 -26.56 8.67
CA TYR A 110 1.24 -25.62 7.97
C TYR A 110 1.95 -24.66 8.94
#